data_AF-A0A7J6T2V0-F1
#
_entry.id   AF-A0A7J6T2V0-F1
#
_cell.length_a   1.000
_cell.length_b   1.000
_cell.length_c   1.000
_cell.angle_alpha   90.00
_cell.angle_beta   90.00
_cell.angle_gamma   90.00
#
_symmetry.space_group_name_H-M   'P 1'
#
loop_
_entity.id
_entity.type
_entity.pdbx_description
1 polymer ?
#
loop_
_entity_poly.entity_id
_entity_poly.type
_entity_poly.pdbx_seq_one_letter_code
_entity_poly.pdbx_strand_id
1 'polypeptide(L)'
;MSAATTPPSTVGVSIATGVLKFLDSLAWVVTGGPLKRRKPVDADMNSEVVGEENGDAIRMRTGCKDFKLECDWAPGSKTLLDLVESSVGQYPDMKALGVREYKGKEDVGQRFPVSVFGPTTWTTYKELGFNYRAFGAFLR
;
A
#
# COMPACT_ATOMS: atom_id res chain seq x y z
N MET A 1 36.11 -68.33 4.52
CA MET A 1 34.75 -68.01 4.06
C MET A 1 34.41 -66.62 4.57
N SER A 2 34.42 -65.60 3.70
CA SER A 2 34.08 -64.22 4.06
C SER A 2 32.81 -63.83 3.30
N ALA A 3 31.76 -63.47 4.02
CA ALA A 3 30.48 -63.06 3.45
C ALA A 3 30.58 -61.62 2.94
N ALA A 4 30.32 -61.41 1.66
CA ALA A 4 30.23 -60.09 1.06
C ALA A 4 28.90 -59.45 1.46
N THR A 5 28.95 -58.42 2.30
CA THR A 5 27.81 -57.56 2.64
C THR A 5 27.50 -56.67 1.45
N THR A 6 26.41 -56.94 0.74
CA THR A 6 25.87 -56.06 -0.31
C THR A 6 25.49 -54.70 0.28
N PRO A 7 25.90 -53.56 -0.33
CA PRO A 7 25.50 -52.24 0.14
C PRO A 7 23.99 -52.01 -0.10
N PRO A 8 23.28 -51.34 0.82
CA PRO A 8 21.86 -51.05 0.65
C PRO A 8 21.65 -50.08 -0.52
N SER A 9 20.60 -50.35 -1.29
CA SER A 9 20.23 -49.70 -2.54
C SER A 9 20.10 -48.17 -2.44
N THR A 10 21.16 -47.47 -2.83
CA THR A 10 21.23 -46.00 -3.02
C THR A 10 20.18 -45.46 -4.01
N VAL A 11 19.66 -46.34 -4.88
CA VAL A 11 18.69 -46.02 -5.92
C VAL A 11 17.32 -45.64 -5.33
N GLY A 12 16.87 -46.29 -4.26
CA GLY A 12 15.56 -46.03 -3.66
C GLY A 12 15.44 -44.65 -3.01
N VAL A 13 16.52 -44.17 -2.39
CA VAL A 13 16.61 -42.82 -1.80
C VAL A 13 16.60 -41.75 -2.89
N SER A 14 17.24 -42.01 -4.02
CA SER A 14 17.26 -41.08 -5.16
C SER A 14 15.88 -40.89 -5.80
N ILE A 15 15.12 -41.98 -5.96
CA ILE A 15 13.76 -41.94 -6.51
C ILE A 15 12.81 -41.19 -5.55
N ALA A 16 12.85 -41.50 -4.25
CA ALA A 16 12.04 -40.81 -3.25
C ALA A 16 12.34 -39.31 -3.20
N THR A 17 13.62 -38.93 -3.29
CA THR A 17 14.04 -37.52 -3.33
C THR A 17 13.57 -36.82 -4.60
N GLY A 18 13.58 -37.52 -5.75
CA GLY A 18 13.06 -37.00 -7.02
C GLY A 18 11.55 -36.74 -6.96
N VAL A 19 10.78 -37.67 -6.39
CA VAL A 19 9.33 -37.54 -6.19
C VAL A 19 9.01 -36.36 -5.26
N LEU A 20 9.75 -36.22 -4.15
CA LEU A 20 9.58 -35.10 -3.23
C LEU A 20 9.85 -33.74 -3.89
N LYS A 21 10.92 -33.61 -4.67
CA LYS A 21 11.22 -32.36 -5.40
C LYS A 21 10.17 -32.04 -6.46
N PHE A 22 9.63 -33.06 -7.11
CA PHE A 22 8.55 -32.90 -8.08
C PHE A 22 7.27 -32.42 -7.40
N LEU A 23 6.87 -33.03 -6.28
CA LEU A 23 5.71 -32.62 -5.49
C LEU A 23 5.86 -31.20 -4.94
N ASP A 24 7.06 -30.84 -4.47
CA ASP A 24 7.37 -29.50 -3.96
C ASP A 24 7.28 -28.44 -5.08
N SER A 25 7.80 -28.76 -6.27
CA SER A 25 7.65 -27.92 -7.46
C SER A 25 6.18 -27.77 -7.88
N LEU A 26 5.40 -28.86 -7.81
CA LEU A 26 3.97 -28.85 -8.14
C LEU A 26 3.17 -28.02 -7.13
N ALA A 27 3.46 -28.18 -5.83
CA ALA A 27 2.88 -27.38 -4.76
C ALA A 27 3.23 -25.90 -4.96
N TRP A 28 4.46 -25.58 -5.35
CA TRP A 28 4.90 -24.21 -5.64
C TRP A 28 4.17 -23.60 -6.86
N VAL A 29 3.90 -24.39 -7.91
CA VAL A 29 3.10 -23.95 -9.07
C VAL A 29 1.62 -23.77 -8.70
N VAL A 30 1.04 -24.71 -7.96
CA VAL A 30 -0.39 -24.68 -7.55
C VAL A 30 -0.67 -23.56 -6.54
N THR A 31 0.26 -23.28 -5.64
CA THR A 31 0.13 -22.19 -4.64
C THR A 31 0.42 -20.80 -5.22
N GLY A 32 0.68 -20.71 -6.53
CA GLY A 32 0.88 -19.43 -7.19
C GLY A 32 2.28 -18.85 -6.95
N GLY A 33 3.31 -19.63 -7.32
CA GLY A 33 4.63 -19.09 -7.66
C GLY A 33 4.51 -17.85 -8.59
N PRO A 34 5.61 -17.12 -8.86
CA PRO A 34 5.76 -15.65 -9.00
C PRO A 34 4.88 -14.92 -10.02
N LEU A 35 4.01 -15.64 -10.72
CA LEU A 35 2.90 -15.13 -11.49
C LEU A 35 1.82 -14.54 -10.58
N LYS A 36 2.05 -13.27 -10.23
CA LYS A 36 1.05 -12.26 -9.90
C LYS A 36 0.11 -12.67 -8.77
N ARG A 37 0.49 -12.33 -7.54
CA ARG A 37 -0.51 -11.77 -6.60
C ARG A 37 -1.30 -10.75 -7.41
N ARG A 38 -2.60 -11.00 -7.64
CA ARG A 38 -3.51 -10.04 -8.24
C ARG A 38 -3.25 -8.72 -7.51
N LYS A 39 -2.74 -7.71 -8.21
CA LYS A 39 -2.74 -6.36 -7.66
C LYS A 39 -4.20 -6.10 -7.26
N PRO A 40 -4.48 -5.74 -6.00
CA PRO A 40 -5.84 -5.44 -5.59
C PRO A 40 -6.44 -4.45 -6.59
N VAL A 41 -7.70 -4.70 -6.94
CA VAL A 41 -8.50 -4.01 -7.97
C VAL A 41 -8.91 -2.61 -7.47
N ASP A 42 -7.95 -1.84 -6.96
CA ASP A 42 -8.12 -0.46 -6.49
C ASP A 42 -7.12 0.46 -7.22
N ALA A 43 -6.85 0.16 -8.50
CA ALA A 43 -5.84 0.85 -9.30
C ALA A 43 -6.12 2.35 -9.50
N ASP A 44 -7.35 2.81 -9.29
CA ASP A 44 -7.73 4.14 -9.75
C ASP A 44 -7.68 5.26 -8.69
N MET A 45 -7.43 4.99 -7.41
CA MET A 45 -7.66 6.05 -6.39
C MET A 45 -6.71 6.13 -5.19
N ASN A 46 -5.66 5.31 -5.10
CA ASN A 46 -4.88 5.19 -3.86
C ASN A 46 -3.48 5.81 -3.86
N SER A 47 -3.05 6.42 -4.97
CA SER A 47 -1.74 7.05 -5.26
C SER A 47 -1.06 6.43 -6.48
N GLU A 48 -0.58 7.29 -7.37
CA GLU A 48 0.19 6.93 -8.55
C GLU A 48 1.69 6.95 -8.24
N VAL A 49 2.45 6.06 -8.87
CA VAL A 49 3.91 6.06 -8.75
C VAL A 49 4.46 7.13 -9.68
N VAL A 50 5.28 8.01 -9.13
CA VAL A 50 5.80 9.21 -9.81
C VAL A 50 7.31 9.18 -9.96
N GLY A 51 7.98 8.30 -9.23
CA GLY A 51 9.42 8.10 -9.30
C GLY A 51 9.85 6.99 -8.36
N GLU A 52 11.16 6.82 -8.26
CA GLU A 52 11.81 5.90 -7.34
C GLU A 52 13.01 6.64 -6.74
N GLU A 53 13.09 6.67 -5.41
CA GLU A 53 14.20 7.28 -4.68
C GLU A 53 14.67 6.29 -3.63
N ASN A 54 15.97 5.98 -3.63
CA ASN A 54 16.57 4.97 -2.75
C ASN A 54 15.96 3.56 -2.85
N GLY A 55 15.38 3.21 -4.00
CA GLY A 55 14.73 1.90 -4.23
C GLY A 55 13.28 1.83 -3.72
N ASP A 56 12.76 2.91 -3.14
CA ASP A 56 11.38 3.03 -2.73
C ASP A 56 10.58 3.82 -3.79
N ALA A 57 9.42 3.28 -4.15
CA ALA A 57 8.50 3.96 -5.06
C ALA A 57 7.97 5.24 -4.42
N ILE A 58 8.33 6.40 -4.98
CA ILE A 58 7.70 7.68 -4.62
C ILE A 58 6.30 7.66 -5.21
N ARG A 59 5.30 7.89 -4.35
CA ARG A 59 3.89 7.91 -4.75
C ARG A 59 3.27 9.26 -4.43
N MET A 60 2.50 9.77 -5.37
CA MET A 60 1.70 10.99 -5.19
C MET A 60 0.23 10.67 -5.37
N ARG A 61 -0.64 11.58 -4.93
CA ARG A 61 -2.08 11.43 -5.13
C ARG A 61 -2.39 11.27 -6.63
N THR A 62 -3.25 10.30 -6.98
CA THR A 62 -3.66 10.06 -8.37
C THR A 62 -4.21 11.35 -9.00
N GLY A 63 -3.68 11.72 -10.17
CA GLY A 63 -4.04 12.96 -10.88
C GLY A 63 -3.26 14.19 -10.41
N CYS A 64 -2.21 14.00 -9.59
CA CYS A 64 -1.32 15.07 -9.12
C CYS A 64 0.14 14.85 -9.51
N LYS A 65 0.43 13.89 -10.39
CA LYS A 65 1.77 13.67 -10.95
C LYS A 65 2.44 14.94 -11.50
N ASP A 66 1.66 15.78 -12.17
CA ASP A 66 2.14 17.05 -12.73
C ASP A 66 1.86 18.26 -11.83
N PHE A 67 1.29 18.03 -10.64
CA PHE A 67 0.99 19.08 -9.68
C PHE A 67 2.29 19.55 -9.03
N LYS A 68 2.86 20.62 -9.57
CA LYS A 68 3.90 21.37 -8.88
C LYS A 68 3.22 22.22 -7.82
N LEU A 69 3.56 21.98 -6.56
CA LEU A 69 3.21 22.88 -5.48
C LEU A 69 3.96 24.18 -5.75
N GLU A 70 3.31 25.12 -6.44
CA GLU A 70 3.77 26.49 -6.43
C GLU A 70 3.50 26.99 -5.01
N CYS A 71 4.58 27.27 -4.27
CA CYS A 71 4.49 27.91 -2.98
C CYS A 71 4.02 29.33 -3.26
N ASP A 72 2.71 29.48 -3.36
CA ASP A 72 2.12 30.77 -3.64
C ASP A 72 2.37 31.66 -2.44
N TRP A 73 3.16 32.70 -2.71
CA TRP A 73 3.33 33.80 -1.80
C TRP A 73 1.92 34.31 -1.46
N ALA A 74 1.57 34.32 -0.16
CA ALA A 74 0.29 34.80 0.33
C ALA A 74 0.47 36.19 0.98
N PRO A 75 0.72 37.26 0.20
CA PRO A 75 0.99 38.60 0.71
C PRO A 75 -0.28 39.14 1.37
N GLY A 76 -0.34 39.06 2.69
CA GLY A 76 -1.51 39.46 3.46
C GLY A 76 -1.83 38.51 4.61
N SER A 77 -1.26 37.30 4.60
CA SER A 77 -1.38 36.36 5.71
C SER A 77 -0.60 36.87 6.92
N LYS A 78 -1.29 37.11 8.03
CA LYS A 78 -0.70 37.55 9.31
C LYS A 78 -0.62 36.39 10.31
N THR A 79 -1.48 35.39 10.13
CA THR A 79 -1.58 34.23 11.00
C THR A 79 -1.42 32.93 10.22
N LEU A 80 -1.12 31.84 10.93
CA LEU A 80 -1.14 30.50 10.33
C LEU A 80 -2.53 30.13 9.79
N LEU A 81 -3.59 30.66 10.41
CA LEU A 81 -4.95 30.46 9.92
C LEU A 81 -5.14 31.14 8.56
N ASP A 82 -4.63 32.36 8.38
CA ASP A 82 -4.73 33.08 7.10
C ASP A 82 -4.03 32.33 5.98
N LEU A 83 -2.89 31.68 6.27
CA LEU A 83 -2.19 30.81 5.31
C LEU A 83 -3.05 29.59 4.93
N VAL A 84 -3.67 28.94 5.93
CA VAL A 84 -4.58 27.81 5.67
C VAL A 84 -5.78 28.25 4.84
N GLU A 85 -6.38 29.41 5.17
CA GLU A 85 -7.52 29.95 4.43
C GLU A 85 -7.15 30.37 3.01
N SER A 86 -5.93 30.89 2.79
CA SER A 86 -5.39 31.18 1.45
C SER A 86 -5.35 29.90 0.60
N SER A 87 -4.80 28.81 1.13
CA SER A 87 -4.75 27.51 0.43
C SER A 87 -6.15 26.92 0.18
N VAL A 88 -7.08 27.09 1.13
CA VAL A 88 -8.48 26.66 0.95
C VAL A 88 -9.17 27.46 -0.15
N GLY A 89 -8.93 28.76 -0.23
CA GLY A 89 -9.49 29.63 -1.27
C GLY A 89 -8.96 29.32 -2.67
N GLN A 90 -7.67 28.98 -2.77
CA GLN A 90 -7.02 28.71 -4.05
C GLN A 90 -7.39 27.34 -4.63
N TYR A 91 -7.55 26.33 -3.77
CA TYR A 91 -7.75 24.94 -4.20
C TYR A 91 -8.98 24.28 -3.56
N PRO A 92 -10.18 24.89 -3.59
CA PRO A 92 -11.31 24.49 -2.76
C PRO A 92 -11.77 23.05 -3.00
N ASP A 93 -11.81 22.61 -4.25
CA ASP A 93 -12.29 21.28 -4.63
C ASP A 93 -11.17 20.22 -4.68
N MET A 94 -9.92 20.62 -4.42
CA MET A 94 -8.84 19.65 -4.31
C MET A 94 -8.98 18.83 -3.04
N LYS A 95 -8.64 17.55 -3.13
CA LYS A 95 -8.57 16.64 -1.98
C LYS A 95 -7.49 17.16 -1.00
N ALA A 96 -7.76 17.18 0.29
CA ALA A 96 -6.83 17.66 1.31
C ALA A 96 -6.41 16.53 2.26
N LEU A 97 -7.39 15.80 2.81
CA LEU A 97 -7.18 14.71 3.74
C LEU A 97 -7.82 13.42 3.21
N GLY A 98 -7.09 12.31 3.33
CA GLY A 98 -7.58 10.98 2.97
C GLY A 98 -7.65 10.10 4.21
N VAL A 99 -8.81 9.48 4.44
CA VAL A 99 -9.01 8.51 5.53
C VAL A 99 -9.46 7.19 4.94
N ARG A 100 -8.91 6.08 5.44
CA ARG A 100 -9.34 4.74 5.06
C ARG A 100 -10.10 4.11 6.20
N GLU A 101 -11.28 3.59 5.90
CA GLU A 101 -12.06 2.83 6.86
C GLU A 101 -11.34 1.53 7.20
N TYR A 102 -11.17 1.24 8.49
CA TYR A 102 -10.61 -0.02 8.94
C TYR A 102 -11.69 -1.12 8.83
N LYS A 103 -11.45 -2.13 7.98
CA LYS A 103 -12.41 -3.22 7.72
C LYS A 103 -12.17 -4.47 8.57
N GLY A 104 -11.07 -4.52 9.33
CA GLY A 104 -10.76 -5.63 10.21
C GLY A 104 -9.39 -6.24 9.92
N LYS A 105 -9.22 -7.51 10.32
CA LYS A 105 -8.00 -8.28 10.06
C LYS A 105 -8.31 -9.48 9.18
N GLU A 106 -7.42 -9.77 8.25
CA GLU A 106 -7.47 -10.94 7.38
C GLU A 106 -6.31 -11.87 7.71
N ASP A 107 -6.63 -13.14 7.92
CA ASP A 107 -5.62 -14.19 8.08
C ASP A 107 -5.16 -14.66 6.71
N VAL A 108 -3.94 -14.30 6.37
CA VAL A 108 -3.28 -14.64 5.10
C VAL A 108 -2.22 -15.72 5.31
N GLY A 109 -2.28 -16.49 6.41
CA GLY A 109 -1.30 -17.52 6.75
C GLY A 109 0.04 -16.94 7.24
N GLN A 110 0.05 -15.68 7.67
CA GLN A 110 1.21 -15.04 8.31
C GLN A 110 1.10 -15.13 9.83
N ARG A 111 2.24 -15.06 10.53
CA ARG A 111 2.29 -15.11 12.01
C ARG A 111 1.40 -14.05 12.67
N PHE A 112 1.21 -12.91 12.01
CA PHE A 112 0.31 -11.84 12.45
C PHE A 112 -0.73 -11.54 11.36
N PRO A 113 -2.03 -11.47 11.70
CA PRO A 113 -3.07 -11.12 10.74
C PRO A 113 -2.86 -9.72 10.18
N VAL A 114 -3.13 -9.55 8.89
CA VAL A 114 -2.94 -8.27 8.20
C VAL A 114 -4.16 -7.39 8.40
N SER A 115 -3.96 -6.12 8.74
CA SER A 115 -5.03 -5.13 8.80
C SER A 115 -5.53 -4.80 7.40
N VAL A 116 -6.84 -4.95 7.19
CA VAL A 116 -7.52 -4.63 5.94
C VAL A 116 -8.19 -3.27 6.06
N PHE A 117 -7.99 -2.44 5.05
CA PHE A 117 -8.54 -1.10 4.98
C PHE A 117 -9.35 -0.94 3.69
N GLY A 118 -10.50 -0.28 3.80
CA GLY A 118 -11.37 0.07 2.69
C GLY A 118 -10.79 1.12 1.75
N PRO A 119 -11.60 1.58 0.78
CA PRO A 119 -11.23 2.66 -0.12
C PRO A 119 -11.00 3.96 0.66
N THR A 120 -10.12 4.81 0.12
CA THR A 120 -9.82 6.11 0.73
C THR A 120 -10.97 7.08 0.48
N THR A 121 -11.58 7.55 1.57
CA THR A 121 -12.53 8.66 1.54
C THR A 121 -11.75 9.96 1.66
N TRP A 122 -12.03 10.91 0.77
CA TRP A 122 -11.30 12.16 0.70
C TRP A 122 -12.16 13.33 1.18
N THR A 123 -11.58 14.16 2.04
CA THR A 123 -12.12 15.46 2.43
C THR A 123 -11.43 16.53 1.59
N THR A 124 -12.19 17.41 0.97
CA THR A 124 -11.67 18.53 0.16
C THR A 124 -11.12 19.67 1.03
N TYR A 125 -10.34 20.58 0.44
CA TYR A 125 -9.88 21.79 1.14
C TYR A 125 -11.06 22.64 1.61
N LYS A 126 -12.13 22.76 0.81
CA LYS A 126 -13.34 23.48 1.19
C LYS A 126 -14.01 22.88 2.44
N GLU A 127 -14.18 21.56 2.47
CA GLU A 127 -14.74 20.85 3.62
C GLU A 127 -13.83 20.96 4.85
N LEU A 128 -12.51 20.86 4.65
CA LEU A 128 -11.52 21.05 5.70
C LEU A 128 -11.58 22.46 6.30
N GLY A 129 -11.67 23.50 5.46
CA GLY A 129 -11.80 24.89 5.89
C GLY A 129 -13.10 25.14 6.66
N PHE A 130 -14.21 24.55 6.22
CA PHE A 130 -15.47 24.58 6.96
C PHE A 130 -15.30 23.95 8.35
N ASN A 131 -14.67 22.77 8.43
CA ASN A 131 -14.44 22.08 9.70
C ASN A 131 -13.53 22.87 10.66
N TYR A 132 -12.48 23.53 10.15
CA TYR A 132 -11.62 24.39 10.97
C TYR A 132 -12.38 25.56 11.57
N ARG A 133 -13.21 26.24 10.78
CA ARG A 133 -14.04 27.35 11.27
C ARG A 133 -15.06 26.88 12.28
N ALA A 134 -15.72 25.74 12.02
CA ALA A 134 -16.66 25.15 12.95
C ALA A 134 -15.97 24.81 14.29
N PHE A 135 -14.83 24.12 14.26
CA PHE A 135 -14.06 23.80 15.45
C PHE A 135 -13.63 25.05 16.24
N GLY A 136 -13.09 26.06 15.55
CA GLY A 136 -12.69 27.32 16.18
C GLY A 136 -13.87 28.12 16.77
N ALA A 137 -15.06 28.02 16.17
CA ALA A 137 -16.27 28.64 16.70
C ALA A 137 -16.74 28.00 18.02
N PHE A 138 -16.50 26.70 18.22
CA PHE A 138 -16.82 26.00 19.48
C PHE A 138 -15.83 26.28 20.61
N LEU A 139 -14.69 26.91 20.32
CA LEU A 139 -13.67 27.27 21.31
C LEU A 139 -13.73 28.75 21.75
N ARG A 140 -14.64 29.54 21.17
CA ARG A 140 -14.91 30.92 21.53
C ARG A 140 -16.15 31.02 22.42
#